data_AF-A0A932KVW5-F1
#
_entry.id   AF-A0A932KVW5-F1
#
_cell.length_a   1.000
_cell.length_b   1.000
_cell.length_c   1.000
_cell.angle_alpha   90.00
_cell.angle_beta   90.00
_cell.angle_gamma   90.00
#
_symmetry.space_group_name_H-M   'P 1'
#
loop_
_entity.id
_entity.type
_entity.pdbx_description
1 polymer ?
#
loop_
_entity_poly.entity_id
_entity_poly.type
_entity_poly.pdbx_seq_one_letter_code
_entity_poly.pdbx_strand_id
1 'polypeptide(L)'
;MKKDNKLTDKIMNKVVTFEKKRTRFSLWKILVFLIPLFIVLSGLTVIVFRELQETQTLDLLSLLGEDREIISDYWQETVQTFLLEIPLKDIVTAVFVIVVILVSLWLLRKKLALLRRRIVELAKYKKSA
;
A
#
# COMPACT_ATOMS: atom_id res chain seq x y z
N MET A 1 -51.85 -9.69 11.45
CA MET A 1 -50.87 -8.76 10.85
C MET A 1 -49.53 -8.61 11.60
N LYS A 2 -49.32 -9.17 12.80
CA LYS A 2 -48.04 -9.07 13.56
C LYS A 2 -47.03 -10.22 13.32
N LYS A 3 -47.44 -11.31 12.67
CA LYS A 3 -46.61 -12.54 12.53
C LYS A 3 -45.59 -12.42 11.39
N ASP A 4 -45.96 -11.70 10.33
CA ASP A 4 -45.14 -11.53 9.13
C ASP A 4 -43.92 -10.63 9.39
N ASN A 5 -44.05 -9.63 10.28
CA ASN A 5 -42.90 -8.80 10.68
C ASN A 5 -41.84 -9.61 11.42
N LYS A 6 -42.22 -10.51 12.35
CA LYS A 6 -41.24 -11.32 13.10
C LYS A 6 -40.45 -12.29 12.21
N LEU A 7 -41.11 -12.86 11.19
CA LEU A 7 -40.44 -13.75 10.25
C LEU A 7 -39.50 -12.97 9.34
N THR A 8 -39.96 -11.82 8.84
CA THR A 8 -39.17 -10.89 8.03
C THR A 8 -37.93 -10.40 8.79
N ASP A 9 -38.09 -9.99 10.06
CA ASP A 9 -36.98 -9.54 10.91
C ASP A 9 -35.96 -10.66 11.17
N LYS A 10 -36.42 -11.90 11.34
CA LYS A 10 -35.55 -13.06 11.55
C LYS A 10 -34.75 -13.40 10.29
N ILE A 11 -35.38 -13.34 9.12
CA ILE A 11 -34.72 -13.54 7.83
C ILE A 11 -33.71 -12.42 7.59
N MET A 12 -34.12 -11.16 7.81
CA MET A 12 -33.28 -9.99 7.60
C MET A 12 -32.06 -9.99 8.52
N ASN A 13 -32.22 -10.33 9.80
CA ASN A 13 -31.09 -10.48 10.72
C ASN A 13 -30.09 -11.57 10.28
N LYS A 14 -30.58 -12.66 9.67
CA LYS A 14 -29.72 -13.71 9.13
C LYS A 14 -28.92 -13.22 7.92
N VAL A 15 -29.56 -12.47 7.02
CA VAL A 15 -28.91 -11.85 5.86
C VAL A 15 -27.85 -10.83 6.32
N VAL A 16 -28.19 -9.95 7.26
CA VAL A 16 -27.26 -8.96 7.83
C VAL A 16 -26.06 -9.62 8.49
N THR A 17 -26.27 -10.71 9.24
CA THR A 17 -25.17 -11.45 9.89
C THR A 17 -24.24 -12.10 8.86
N PHE A 18 -24.80 -12.67 7.79
CA PHE A 18 -24.03 -13.25 6.70
C PHE A 18 -23.23 -12.19 5.93
N GLU A 19 -23.87 -11.08 5.57
CA GLU A 19 -23.26 -9.89 4.95
C GLU A 19 -22.09 -9.36 5.80
N LYS A 20 -22.28 -9.25 7.12
CA LYS A 20 -21.25 -8.79 8.07
C LYS A 20 -20.06 -9.75 8.12
N LYS A 21 -20.31 -11.07 8.17
CA LYS A 21 -19.26 -12.10 8.17
C LYS A 21 -18.48 -12.07 6.85
N ARG A 22 -19.17 -11.94 5.72
CA ARG A 22 -18.57 -11.82 4.38
C ARG A 22 -17.71 -10.57 4.25
N THR A 23 -18.20 -9.43 4.75
CA THR A 23 -17.48 -8.15 4.75
C THR A 23 -16.21 -8.22 5.61
N ARG A 24 -16.32 -8.79 6.84
CA ARG A 24 -15.15 -9.01 7.71
C ARG A 24 -14.12 -9.92 7.06
N PHE A 25 -14.54 -11.00 6.43
CA PHE A 25 -13.64 -11.91 5.72
C PHE A 25 -12.95 -11.22 4.53
N SER A 26 -13.67 -10.34 3.81
CA SER A 26 -13.09 -9.56 2.72
C SER A 26 -12.05 -8.55 3.21
N LEU A 27 -12.28 -7.92 4.36
CA LEU A 27 -11.28 -7.05 5.01
C LEU A 27 -10.06 -7.85 5.48
N TRP A 28 -10.29 -9.04 6.03
CA TRP A 28 -9.20 -9.92 6.48
C TRP A 28 -8.31 -10.35 5.31
N LYS A 29 -8.90 -10.68 4.15
CA LYS A 29 -8.14 -10.96 2.92
C LYS A 29 -7.28 -9.79 2.45
N ILE A 30 -7.78 -8.56 2.58
CA ILE A 30 -7.00 -7.36 2.25
C ILE A 30 -5.81 -7.23 3.20
N LEU A 31 -6.02 -7.45 4.49
CA LEU A 31 -4.97 -7.38 5.51
C LEU A 31 -3.89 -8.44 5.28
N VAL A 32 -4.30 -9.70 5.02
CA VAL A 32 -3.40 -10.80 4.69
C VAL A 32 -2.61 -10.54 3.40
N PHE A 33 -3.18 -9.81 2.43
CA PHE A 33 -2.47 -9.42 1.22
C PHE A 33 -1.46 -8.28 1.47
N LEU A 34 -1.79 -7.34 2.36
CA LEU A 34 -0.92 -6.19 2.66
C LEU A 34 0.30 -6.55 3.50
N ILE A 35 0.18 -7.50 4.43
CA ILE A 35 1.30 -7.92 5.30
C ILE A 35 2.55 -8.37 4.51
N PRO A 36 2.47 -9.33 3.58
CA PRO A 36 3.64 -9.76 2.82
C PRO A 36 4.17 -8.66 1.90
N LEU A 37 3.30 -7.82 1.33
CA LEU A 37 3.71 -6.66 0.55
C LEU A 37 4.58 -5.71 1.41
N PHE A 38 4.14 -5.45 2.64
CA PHE A 38 4.89 -4.60 3.57
C PHE A 38 6.23 -5.23 3.98
N ILE A 39 6.26 -6.54 4.25
CA ILE A 39 7.49 -7.27 4.58
C ILE A 39 8.50 -7.17 3.43
N VAL A 40 8.06 -7.43 2.20
CA VAL A 40 8.92 -7.34 1.01
C VAL A 40 9.47 -5.92 0.83
N LEU A 41 8.63 -4.90 0.98
CA LEU A 41 9.06 -3.50 0.89
C LEU A 41 10.05 -3.11 1.98
N SER A 42 9.80 -3.53 3.23
CA SER A 42 10.73 -3.27 4.33
C SER A 42 12.07 -3.98 4.12
N GLY A 43 12.04 -5.23 3.63
CA GLY A 43 13.25 -6.01 3.35
C GLY A 43 14.08 -5.38 2.24
N LEU A 44 13.44 -4.97 1.14
CA LEU A 44 14.10 -4.24 0.05
C LEU A 44 14.71 -2.92 0.54
N THR A 45 13.99 -2.17 1.39
CA THR A 45 14.51 -0.92 1.95
C THR A 45 15.78 -1.16 2.76
N VAL A 46 15.80 -2.21 3.59
CA VAL A 46 16.99 -2.58 4.39
C VAL A 46 18.16 -3.00 3.50
N ILE A 47 17.91 -3.78 2.45
CA ILE A 47 18.94 -4.22 1.50
C ILE A 47 19.55 -3.01 0.79
N VAL A 48 18.72 -2.12 0.24
CA VAL A 48 19.17 -0.89 -0.43
C VAL A 48 19.95 -0.01 0.53
N PHE A 49 19.49 0.16 1.76
CA PHE A 49 20.18 0.98 2.76
C PHE A 49 21.56 0.42 3.11
N ARG A 50 21.67 -0.92 3.16
CA ARG A 50 22.93 -1.61 3.40
C ARG A 50 23.89 -1.49 2.21
N GLU A 51 23.40 -1.65 0.98
CA GLU A 51 24.20 -1.45 -0.24
C GLU A 51 24.69 0.00 -0.37
N LEU A 52 23.85 0.98 -0.02
CA LEU A 52 24.23 2.41 0.00
C LEU A 52 25.30 2.71 1.07
N GLN A 53 25.24 2.05 2.23
CA GLN A 53 26.31 2.14 3.24
C GLN A 53 27.60 1.48 2.77
N GLU A 54 27.52 0.28 2.17
CA GLU A 54 28.69 -0.48 1.72
C GLU A 54 29.41 0.21 0.54
N THR A 55 28.69 0.95 -0.30
CA THR A 55 29.27 1.68 -1.46
C THR A 55 29.78 3.08 -1.14
N GLN A 56 29.72 3.55 0.12
CA GLN A 56 30.04 4.94 0.50
C GLN A 56 29.30 6.01 -0.33
N THR A 57 28.24 5.65 -1.05
CA THR A 57 27.45 6.60 -1.84
C THR A 57 26.72 7.61 -0.96
N LEU A 58 26.49 7.28 0.31
CA LEU A 58 26.02 8.24 1.32
C LEU A 58 27.08 9.29 1.68
N ASP A 59 28.38 9.01 1.54
CA ASP A 59 29.45 10.01 1.73
C ASP A 59 29.52 11.00 0.55
N LEU A 60 29.22 10.55 -0.68
CA LEU A 60 29.04 11.48 -1.81
C LEU A 60 27.84 12.42 -1.58
N LEU A 61 26.80 11.93 -0.90
CA LEU A 61 25.64 12.73 -0.50
C LEU A 61 25.91 13.63 0.72
N SER A 62 26.87 13.28 1.59
CA SER A 62 27.30 14.13 2.71
C SER A 62 28.17 15.31 2.21
N LEU A 63 28.97 15.09 1.17
CA LEU A 63 29.66 16.15 0.41
C LEU A 63 28.68 17.19 -0.17
N LEU A 64 27.50 16.74 -0.63
CA LEU A 64 26.40 17.63 -1.05
C LEU A 64 25.73 18.37 0.13
N GLY A 65 25.98 17.99 1.39
CA GLY A 65 25.43 18.64 2.57
C GLY A 65 26.30 19.76 3.14
N GLU A 66 27.63 19.62 3.01
CA GLU A 66 28.61 20.55 3.62
C GLU A 66 28.86 21.81 2.79
N ASP A 67 28.92 21.70 1.45
CA ASP A 67 29.21 22.84 0.57
C ASP A 67 28.07 23.13 -0.41
N ARG A 68 27.13 24.00 0.01
CA ARG A 68 25.99 24.44 -0.83
C ARG A 68 26.40 25.07 -2.17
N GLU A 69 27.61 25.63 -2.24
CA GLU A 69 28.15 26.26 -3.45
C GLU A 69 28.58 25.21 -4.48
N ILE A 70 29.09 24.06 -4.03
CA ILE A 70 29.42 22.91 -4.90
C ILE A 70 28.14 22.24 -5.42
N ILE A 71 27.05 22.26 -4.64
CA ILE A 71 25.77 21.70 -5.09
C ILE A 71 25.29 22.40 -6.36
N SER A 72 25.29 23.73 -6.47
CA SER A 72 24.73 24.38 -7.67
C SER A 72 25.50 24.04 -8.94
N ASP A 73 26.80 23.85 -8.80
CA ASP A 73 27.70 23.69 -9.94
C ASP A 73 27.87 22.22 -10.34
N TYR A 74 27.76 21.29 -9.38
CA TYR A 74 28.06 19.88 -9.60
C TYR A 74 26.90 18.92 -9.35
N TRP A 75 25.74 19.36 -8.82
CA TRP A 75 24.62 18.43 -8.56
C TRP A 75 24.20 17.63 -9.79
N GLN A 76 24.25 18.26 -10.97
CA GLN A 76 23.86 17.62 -12.23
C GLN A 76 24.86 16.52 -12.63
N GLU A 77 26.16 16.78 -12.51
CA GLU A 77 27.21 15.79 -12.75
C GLU A 77 27.20 14.67 -11.71
N THR A 78 26.96 15.00 -10.43
CA THR A 78 26.86 14.01 -9.35
C THR A 78 25.66 13.10 -9.56
N VAL A 79 24.48 13.65 -9.91
CA VAL A 79 23.28 12.84 -10.20
C VAL A 79 23.47 12.01 -11.47
N GLN A 80 24.10 12.55 -12.51
CA GLN A 80 24.40 11.79 -13.72
C GLN A 80 25.36 10.63 -13.46
N THR A 81 26.45 10.89 -12.74
CA THR A 81 27.43 9.86 -12.38
C THR A 81 26.78 8.79 -11.52
N PHE A 82 25.98 9.19 -10.54
CA PHE A 82 25.21 8.26 -9.72
C PHE A 82 24.25 7.39 -10.56
N LEU A 83 23.54 7.99 -11.53
CA LEU A 83 22.67 7.23 -12.45
C LEU A 83 23.43 6.28 -13.37
N LEU A 84 24.66 6.60 -13.75
CA LEU A 84 25.53 5.76 -14.57
C LEU A 84 26.17 4.62 -13.78
N GLU A 85 26.46 4.85 -12.50
CA GLU A 85 27.06 3.86 -11.61
C GLU A 85 26.04 2.87 -11.04
N ILE A 86 24.75 3.23 -10.98
CA ILE A 86 23.71 2.30 -10.53
C ILE A 86 23.61 1.12 -11.52
N PRO A 87 23.74 -0.13 -11.04
CA PRO A 87 23.54 -1.31 -11.85
C PRO A 87 22.13 -1.30 -12.48
N LEU A 88 22.05 -1.54 -13.80
CA LEU A 88 20.77 -1.63 -14.53
C LEU A 88 19.77 -2.59 -13.86
N LYS A 89 20.27 -3.64 -13.20
CA LYS A 89 19.48 -4.61 -12.43
C LYS A 89 18.69 -3.95 -11.30
N ASP A 90 19.26 -2.95 -10.63
CA ASP A 90 18.65 -2.29 -9.49
C ASP A 90 17.59 -1.28 -9.95
N ILE A 91 17.83 -0.60 -11.08
CA ILE A 91 16.82 0.24 -11.75
C ILE A 91 15.62 -0.60 -12.18
N VAL A 92 15.85 -1.76 -12.81
CA VAL A 92 14.75 -2.66 -13.23
C VAL A 92 13.97 -3.16 -12.02
N THR A 93 14.66 -3.48 -10.92
CA THR A 93 14.01 -3.92 -9.68
C THR A 93 13.18 -2.80 -9.06
N ALA A 94 13.69 -1.57 -9.02
CA ALA A 94 12.97 -0.40 -8.53
C ALA A 94 11.70 -0.12 -9.36
N VAL A 95 11.82 -0.15 -10.69
CA VAL A 95 10.67 0.02 -11.60
C VAL A 95 9.63 -1.08 -11.38
N PHE A 96 10.07 -2.34 -11.26
CA PHE A 96 9.18 -3.47 -10.98
C PHE A 96 8.42 -3.29 -9.67
N VAL A 97 9.11 -2.88 -8.60
CA VAL A 97 8.50 -2.60 -7.29
C VAL A 97 7.45 -1.49 -7.39
N ILE A 98 7.76 -0.39 -8.09
CA ILE A 98 6.80 0.71 -8.31
C ILE A 98 5.55 0.21 -9.03
N VAL A 99 5.71 -0.59 -10.09
CA VAL A 99 4.57 -1.18 -10.83
C VAL A 99 3.73 -2.07 -9.91
N VAL A 100 4.36 -2.92 -9.10
CA VAL A 100 3.66 -3.80 -8.14
C VAL A 100 2.87 -2.97 -7.11
N ILE A 101 3.43 -1.88 -6.60
CA ILE A 101 2.74 -0.97 -5.69
C ILE A 101 1.53 -0.33 -6.38
N LEU A 102 1.71 0.21 -7.59
CA LEU A 102 0.63 0.87 -8.35
C LEU A 102 -0.53 -0.09 -8.65
N VAL A 103 -0.22 -1.30 -9.10
CA VAL A 103 -1.23 -2.35 -9.36
C VAL A 103 -1.95 -2.72 -8.06
N SER A 104 -1.21 -2.90 -6.96
CA SER A 104 -1.78 -3.21 -5.65
C SER A 104 -2.73 -2.11 -5.16
N LEU A 105 -2.32 -0.84 -5.26
CA LEU A 105 -3.16 0.31 -4.90
C LEU A 105 -4.41 0.39 -5.78
N TRP A 106 -4.31 0.13 -7.08
CA TRP A 106 -5.46 0.13 -7.98
C TRP A 106 -6.48 -0.97 -7.63
N LEU A 107 -6.00 -2.19 -7.34
CA LEU A 107 -6.85 -3.30 -6.90
C LEU A 107 -7.51 -2.99 -5.54
N LEU A 108 -6.77 -2.39 -4.61
CA LEU A 108 -7.29 -1.98 -3.30
C LEU A 108 -8.37 -0.91 -3.43
N ARG A 109 -8.16 0.10 -4.28
CA ARG A 109 -9.13 1.19 -4.48
C ARG A 109 -10.49 0.66 -4.93
N LYS A 110 -10.51 -0.28 -5.88
CA LYS A 110 -11.74 -0.94 -6.35
C LYS A 110 -12.45 -1.72 -5.24
N LYS A 111 -11.70 -2.49 -4.45
CA LYS A 111 -12.27 -3.30 -3.35
C LYS A 111 -12.77 -2.43 -2.20
N LEU A 112 -12.04 -1.38 -1.82
CA LEU A 112 -12.45 -0.45 -0.77
C LEU A 112 -13.69 0.34 -1.15
N ALA A 113 -13.84 0.75 -2.41
CA ALA A 113 -15.06 1.43 -2.88
C ALA A 113 -16.31 0.55 -2.72
N LEU A 114 -16.20 -0.74 -3.08
CA LEU A 114 -17.30 -1.71 -2.91
C LEU A 114 -17.61 -1.99 -1.44
N LEU A 115 -16.57 -2.15 -0.61
CA LEU A 115 -16.74 -2.37 0.83
C LEU A 115 -17.37 -1.17 1.53
N ARG A 116 -16.96 0.06 1.17
CA ARG A 116 -17.54 1.29 1.73
C ARG A 116 -19.04 1.38 1.45
N ARG A 117 -19.48 1.07 0.22
CA ARG A 117 -20.91 1.05 -0.13
C ARG A 117 -21.69 0.07 0.74
N ARG A 118 -21.20 -1.17 0.86
CA ARG A 118 -21.85 -2.21 1.70
C ARG A 118 -21.90 -1.84 3.18
N ILE A 119 -20.82 -1.26 3.71
CA ILE A 119 -20.78 -0.80 5.12
C ILE A 119 -21.79 0.33 5.35
N VAL A 120 -21.92 1.28 4.42
CA VAL A 120 -22.90 2.38 4.52
C VAL A 120 -24.32 1.85 4.47
N GLU A 121 -24.63 0.88 3.61
CA GLU A 121 -25.94 0.23 3.54
C GLU A 121 -26.27 -0.53 4.83
N LEU A 122 -25.33 -1.33 5.35
CA LEU A 122 -25.48 -2.03 6.63
C LEU A 122 -25.67 -1.05 7.79
N ALA A 123 -24.98 0.11 7.77
CA ALA A 123 -25.12 1.14 8.79
C ALA A 123 -26.50 1.83 8.75
N LYS A 124 -27.03 2.10 7.54
CA LYS A 124 -28.40 2.64 7.38
C LYS A 124 -29.45 1.68 7.92
N TYR A 125 -29.31 0.38 7.65
CA TYR A 125 -30.22 -0.64 8.18
C TYR A 125 -30.18 -0.68 9.71
N LYS A 126 -28.99 -0.67 10.32
CA LYS A 126 -28.83 -0.63 11.78
C LYS A 126 -29.39 0.65 12.44
N LYS A 127 -29.43 1.77 11.72
CA LYS A 127 -29.99 3.04 12.23
C LYS A 127 -31.52 3.13 12.08
N SER A 128 -32.10 2.33 11.19
CA SER A 128 -33.54 2.30 10.90
C SER A 128 -34.28 1.15 11.61
N ALA A 129 -33.53 0.18 12.15
CA ALA A 129 -34.02 -0.91 13.01
C ALA A 129 -33.84 -0.55 14.49
#